data_AF-A0A7X9JJ81-F1
#
_entry.id   AF-A0A7X9JJ81-F1
#
_cell.length_a   1.000
_cell.length_b   1.000
_cell.length_c   1.000
_cell.angle_alpha   90.00
_cell.angle_beta   90.00
_cell.angle_gamma   90.00
#
_symmetry.space_group_name_H-M   'P 1'
#
loop_
_entity.id
_entity.type
_entity.pdbx_description
1 polymer ?
#
loop_
_entity_poly.entity_id
_entity_poly.type
_entity_poly.pdbx_seq_one_letter_code
_entity_poly.pdbx_strand_id
1 'polypeptide(L)'
;MNKILSKNWFWLVVILLATFFSYFTILSFDFVYWDDDRQIINNIYVKILNWENCKHNFFYERFTFIPLTVYSFVYHFFSDKAFVYHLGSILFHLLNIWSVYMLLKKMNFSSFVVIGSVLIFALHPLRIESVAWISEWKDLLFTFFFLWGLNFYLTWINREKVKYLLLYIIMAWLSGFSKVQGILLPFSCILLDYFMYRRIRIKAIVFHLIVFSWVLLSSHFKIWYSALFIAAIYYFYFKKEIHVKWLIKFKPAILLSIIVVIITLAFYYR
;
A
#
# COMPACT_ATOMS: atom_id res chain seq x y z
N MET A 1 -2.36 -30.35 -13.83
CA MET A 1 -2.20 -29.09 -13.08
C MET A 1 -0.84 -28.40 -13.34
N ASN A 2 0.29 -29.12 -13.32
CA ASN A 2 1.63 -28.54 -13.51
C ASN A 2 1.89 -27.87 -14.88
N LYS A 3 1.38 -28.43 -16.00
CA LYS A 3 1.53 -27.84 -17.35
C LYS A 3 0.76 -26.52 -17.57
N ILE A 4 -0.35 -26.31 -16.86
CA ILE A 4 -1.16 -25.07 -16.97
C ILE A 4 -0.53 -23.96 -16.12
N LEU A 5 0.00 -24.33 -14.94
CA LEU A 5 0.76 -23.42 -14.10
C LEU A 5 2.04 -22.94 -14.82
N SER A 6 2.78 -23.83 -15.49
CA SER A 6 4.00 -23.44 -16.24
C SER A 6 3.72 -22.50 -17.41
N LYS A 7 2.60 -22.69 -18.13
CA LYS A 7 2.22 -21.83 -19.27
C LYS A 7 1.89 -20.40 -18.85
N ASN A 8 1.25 -20.19 -17.70
CA ASN A 8 0.91 -18.84 -17.25
C ASN A 8 2.14 -18.07 -16.74
N TRP A 9 3.10 -18.74 -16.10
CA TRP A 9 4.36 -18.12 -15.67
C TRP A 9 5.21 -17.67 -16.86
N PHE A 10 5.24 -18.46 -17.94
CA PHE A 10 5.90 -18.06 -19.18
C PHE A 10 5.37 -16.71 -19.69
N TRP A 11 4.04 -16.57 -19.80
CA TRP A 11 3.44 -15.31 -20.28
C TRP A 11 3.69 -14.13 -19.35
N LEU A 12 3.71 -14.35 -18.03
CA LEU A 12 4.11 -13.30 -17.09
C LEU A 12 5.53 -12.83 -17.36
N VAL A 13 6.48 -13.75 -17.53
CA VAL A 13 7.89 -13.40 -17.83
C VAL A 13 7.98 -12.62 -19.14
N VAL A 14 7.25 -13.03 -20.17
CA VAL A 14 7.18 -12.29 -21.45
C VAL A 14 6.68 -10.87 -21.24
N ILE A 15 5.60 -10.67 -20.47
CA ILE A 15 5.05 -9.34 -20.18
C ILE A 15 6.05 -8.48 -19.40
N LEU A 16 6.72 -9.05 -18.40
CA LEU A 16 7.72 -8.32 -17.60
C LEU A 16 8.89 -7.87 -18.47
N LEU A 17 9.41 -8.74 -19.34
CA LEU A 17 10.48 -8.39 -20.28
C LEU A 17 10.02 -7.33 -21.29
N ALA A 18 8.86 -7.51 -21.90
CA ALA A 18 8.29 -6.54 -22.84
C ALA A 18 8.13 -5.16 -22.20
N THR A 19 7.65 -5.11 -20.95
CA THR A 19 7.52 -3.87 -20.18
C THR A 19 8.89 -3.25 -19.93
N PHE A 20 9.85 -4.03 -19.42
CA PHE A 20 11.20 -3.53 -19.16
C PHE A 20 11.81 -2.88 -20.41
N PHE A 21 11.72 -3.55 -21.57
CA PHE A 21 12.25 -3.00 -22.82
C PHE A 21 11.47 -1.79 -23.33
N SER A 22 10.16 -1.73 -23.10
CA SER A 22 9.34 -0.57 -23.47
C SER A 22 9.72 0.69 -22.69
N TYR A 23 10.17 0.52 -21.44
CA TYR A 23 10.62 1.63 -20.58
C TYR A 23 12.14 1.81 -20.55
N PHE A 24 12.92 0.97 -21.27
CA PHE A 24 14.38 0.95 -21.16
C PHE A 24 15.03 2.31 -21.44
N THR A 25 14.47 3.10 -22.36
CA THR A 25 15.00 4.42 -22.73
C THR A 25 14.99 5.42 -21.58
N ILE A 26 14.10 5.28 -20.59
CA ILE A 26 14.04 6.22 -19.46
C ILE A 26 15.28 6.12 -18.57
N LEU A 27 16.04 5.02 -18.64
CA LEU A 27 17.29 4.87 -17.89
C LEU A 27 18.36 5.89 -18.31
N SER A 28 18.26 6.43 -19.53
CA SER A 28 19.16 7.47 -20.04
C SER A 28 18.66 8.90 -19.82
N PHE A 29 17.49 9.08 -19.18
CA PHE A 29 16.95 10.40 -18.91
C PHE A 29 17.57 11.01 -17.65
N ASP A 30 17.59 12.33 -17.62
CA ASP A 30 17.93 13.13 -16.45
C ASP A 30 16.66 13.45 -15.63
N PHE A 31 16.85 14.03 -14.44
CA PHE A 31 15.74 14.52 -13.62
C PHE A 31 14.91 15.59 -14.36
N VAL A 32 13.60 15.56 -14.12
CA VAL A 32 12.67 16.56 -14.63
C VAL A 32 12.63 17.77 -13.71
N TYR A 33 12.98 18.95 -14.23
CA TYR A 33 13.06 20.22 -13.49
C TYR A 33 11.68 20.87 -13.27
N TRP A 34 10.78 20.15 -12.61
CA TRP A 34 9.45 20.63 -12.23
C TRP A 34 9.04 20.10 -10.85
N ASP A 35 9.24 18.81 -10.61
CA ASP A 35 8.86 18.14 -9.36
C ASP A 35 10.02 17.35 -8.72
N ASP A 36 10.89 16.72 -9.52
CA ASP A 36 12.06 15.99 -9.03
C ASP A 36 13.04 16.92 -8.28
N ASP A 37 13.17 18.15 -8.75
CA ASP A 37 14.01 19.16 -8.15
C ASP A 37 13.55 19.49 -6.73
N ARG A 38 12.24 19.63 -6.50
CA ARG A 38 11.69 19.94 -5.19
C ARG A 38 11.73 18.76 -4.24
N GLN A 39 11.47 17.54 -4.74
CA GLN A 39 11.38 16.36 -3.88
C GLN A 39 12.75 15.78 -3.52
N ILE A 40 13.76 15.91 -4.39
CA ILE A 40 15.05 15.23 -4.25
C ILE A 40 16.21 16.23 -4.27
N ILE A 41 16.35 17.02 -5.34
CA ILE A 41 17.56 17.82 -5.58
C ILE A 41 17.68 18.98 -4.58
N ASN A 42 16.58 19.63 -4.24
CA ASN A 42 16.55 20.80 -3.36
C ASN A 42 16.03 20.46 -1.96
N ASN A 43 15.73 19.19 -1.69
CA ASN A 43 15.14 18.75 -0.42
C ASN A 43 16.21 18.31 0.59
N ILE A 44 16.50 19.17 1.57
CA ILE A 44 17.46 18.88 2.64
C ILE A 44 17.05 17.66 3.48
N TYR A 45 15.75 17.41 3.64
CA TYR A 45 15.23 16.27 4.40
C TYR A 45 15.40 14.94 3.68
N VAL A 46 15.67 14.96 2.36
CA VAL A 46 16.02 13.77 1.57
C VAL A 46 17.53 13.59 1.53
N LYS A 47 18.29 14.66 1.30
CA LYS A 47 19.75 14.57 1.09
C LYS A 47 20.55 14.04 2.28
N ILE A 48 20.03 14.22 3.49
CA ILE A 48 20.71 13.78 4.72
C ILE A 48 19.86 12.70 5.39
N LEU A 49 20.36 11.46 5.39
CA LEU A 49 19.75 10.34 6.08
C LEU A 49 20.10 10.39 7.57
N ASN A 50 19.21 10.95 8.39
CA ASN A 50 19.35 10.99 9.85
C ASN A 50 17.98 10.88 10.54
N TRP A 51 18.00 10.69 11.86
CA TRP A 51 16.77 10.53 12.64
C TRP A 51 15.87 11.77 12.63
N GLU A 52 16.44 12.96 12.65
CA GLU A 52 15.68 14.22 12.69
C GLU A 52 14.90 14.45 11.39
N ASN A 53 15.51 14.19 10.24
CA ASN A 53 14.88 14.30 8.92
C ASN A 53 13.83 13.22 8.70
N CYS A 54 14.11 11.98 9.11
CA CYS A 54 13.10 10.91 9.10
C CYS A 54 11.89 11.29 9.97
N LYS A 55 12.13 11.84 11.15
CA LYS A 55 11.08 12.32 12.06
C LYS A 55 10.30 13.47 11.41
N HIS A 56 10.98 14.45 10.83
CA HIS A 56 10.35 15.55 10.10
C HIS A 56 9.41 15.02 9.01
N ASN A 57 9.92 14.18 8.11
CA ASN A 57 9.13 13.64 7.01
C ASN A 57 7.93 12.83 7.53
N PHE A 58 8.08 12.10 8.64
CA PHE A 58 6.99 11.32 9.23
C PHE A 58 5.82 12.18 9.73
N PHE A 59 6.12 13.33 10.36
CA PHE A 59 5.11 14.19 10.97
C PHE A 59 4.52 15.20 9.98
N TYR A 60 5.34 15.78 9.09
CA TYR A 60 4.95 16.88 8.20
C TYR A 60 4.63 16.43 6.77
N GLU A 61 5.31 15.40 6.27
CA GLU A 61 5.14 14.87 4.91
C GLU A 61 4.43 13.51 4.93
N ARG A 62 3.44 13.36 5.82
CA ARG A 62 2.87 12.05 6.18
C ARG A 62 2.40 11.18 5.00
N PHE A 63 1.87 11.78 3.94
CA PHE A 63 1.32 11.06 2.78
C PHE A 63 2.37 10.78 1.71
N THR A 64 3.60 11.25 1.89
CA THR A 64 4.77 11.08 1.02
C THR A 64 5.99 10.56 1.80
N PHE A 65 5.81 10.27 3.10
CA PHE A 65 6.86 9.85 4.02
C PHE A 65 7.66 8.65 3.50
N ILE A 66 6.96 7.63 2.99
CA ILE A 66 7.63 6.42 2.49
C ILE A 66 8.47 6.74 1.24
N PRO A 67 7.94 7.38 0.18
CA PRO A 67 8.74 7.85 -0.95
C PRO A 67 9.95 8.68 -0.54
N LEU A 68 9.78 9.67 0.33
CA LEU A 68 10.88 10.51 0.81
C LEU A 68 11.94 9.69 1.55
N THR A 69 11.52 8.73 2.36
CA THR A 69 12.43 7.81 3.05
C THR A 69 13.22 6.96 2.05
N VAL A 70 12.55 6.42 1.02
CA VAL A 70 13.22 5.63 -0.02
C VAL A 70 14.20 6.52 -0.81
N TYR A 71 13.83 7.77 -1.15
CA TYR A 71 14.77 8.71 -1.75
C TYR A 71 15.96 9.00 -0.85
N SER A 72 15.77 9.18 0.46
CA SER A 72 16.90 9.39 1.38
C SER A 72 17.89 8.24 1.35
N PHE A 73 17.40 6.99 1.29
CA PHE A 73 18.28 5.83 1.14
C PHE A 73 19.01 5.82 -0.21
N VAL A 74 18.30 6.07 -1.31
CA VAL A 74 18.92 6.10 -2.64
C VAL A 74 19.95 7.21 -2.74
N TYR A 75 19.62 8.41 -2.26
CA TYR A 75 20.53 9.55 -2.25
C TYR A 75 21.77 9.28 -1.38
N HIS A 76 21.60 8.65 -0.21
CA HIS A 76 22.72 8.32 0.67
C HIS A 76 23.75 7.39 -0.01
N PHE A 77 23.29 6.39 -0.76
CA PHE A 77 24.18 5.41 -1.39
C PHE A 77 24.60 5.77 -2.83
N PHE A 78 23.78 6.52 -3.55
CA PHE A 78 23.95 6.76 -4.99
C PHE A 78 23.87 8.24 -5.38
N SER A 79 23.63 9.14 -4.43
CA SER A 79 23.48 10.59 -4.64
C SER A 79 22.40 10.89 -5.68
N ASP A 80 22.65 11.83 -6.58
CA ASP A 80 21.77 12.31 -7.65
C ASP A 80 22.04 11.61 -8.99
N LYS A 81 22.35 10.31 -8.98
CA LYS A 81 22.46 9.53 -10.22
C LYS A 81 21.07 9.17 -10.76
N ALA A 82 20.52 10.00 -11.66
CA ALA A 82 19.18 9.83 -12.26
C ALA A 82 18.90 8.39 -12.72
N PHE A 83 19.90 7.73 -13.34
CA PHE A 83 19.84 6.31 -13.73
C PHE A 83 19.29 5.39 -12.63
N VAL A 84 19.74 5.54 -11.37
CA VAL A 84 19.34 4.67 -10.26
C VAL A 84 17.87 4.86 -9.90
N TYR A 85 17.39 6.11 -9.98
CA TYR A 85 16.00 6.45 -9.71
C TYR A 85 15.09 5.93 -10.84
N HIS A 86 15.48 6.11 -12.09
CA HIS A 86 14.74 5.52 -13.21
C HIS A 86 14.71 4.00 -13.16
N LEU A 87 15.83 3.35 -12.81
CA LEU A 87 15.87 1.90 -12.60
C LEU A 87 14.92 1.47 -11.49
N GLY A 88 14.89 2.20 -10.37
CA GLY A 88 13.95 1.95 -9.29
C GLY A 88 12.49 2.07 -9.75
N SER A 89 12.15 3.07 -10.56
CA SER A 89 10.81 3.21 -11.15
C SER A 89 10.40 1.98 -11.95
N ILE A 90 11.28 1.51 -12.85
CA ILE A 90 11.01 0.32 -13.67
C ILE A 90 10.83 -0.91 -12.77
N LEU A 91 11.71 -1.11 -11.78
CA LEU A 91 11.64 -2.25 -10.88
C LEU A 91 10.34 -2.25 -10.06
N PHE A 92 9.91 -1.11 -9.51
CA PHE A 92 8.64 -1.02 -8.81
C PHE A 92 7.45 -1.30 -9.74
N HIS A 93 7.47 -0.81 -10.98
CA HIS A 93 6.42 -1.13 -11.96
C HIS A 93 6.35 -2.62 -12.28
N LEU A 94 7.49 -3.29 -12.48
CA LEU A 94 7.55 -4.74 -12.70
C LEU A 94 7.00 -5.52 -11.50
N LEU A 95 7.31 -5.08 -10.28
CA LEU A 95 6.76 -5.67 -9.06
C LEU A 95 5.25 -5.44 -8.95
N ASN A 96 4.75 -4.29 -9.37
CA ASN A 96 3.32 -3.99 -9.45
C ASN A 96 2.62 -4.94 -10.43
N ILE A 97 3.15 -5.09 -11.64
CA ILE A 97 2.64 -6.04 -12.66
C ILE A 97 2.56 -7.47 -12.08
N TRP A 98 3.62 -7.91 -11.42
CA TRP A 98 3.63 -9.23 -10.78
C TRP A 98 2.55 -9.35 -9.70
N SER A 99 2.39 -8.34 -8.84
CA SER A 99 1.38 -8.35 -7.79
C SER A 99 -0.06 -8.39 -8.34
N VAL A 100 -0.35 -7.71 -9.46
CA VAL A 100 -1.64 -7.81 -10.19
C VAL A 100 -1.88 -9.23 -10.66
N TYR A 101 -0.88 -9.84 -11.32
CA TYR A 101 -0.97 -11.23 -11.76
C TYR A 101 -1.31 -12.18 -10.61
N MET A 102 -0.60 -12.05 -9.47
CA MET A 102 -0.83 -12.87 -8.29
C MET A 102 -2.21 -12.66 -7.68
N LEU A 103 -2.70 -11.41 -7.64
CA LEU A 103 -4.03 -11.07 -7.14
C LEU A 103 -5.12 -11.73 -7.98
N LEU A 104 -5.07 -11.55 -9.31
CA LEU A 104 -6.06 -12.10 -10.22
C LEU A 104 -6.07 -13.64 -10.21
N LYS A 105 -4.89 -14.26 -10.06
CA LYS A 105 -4.78 -15.72 -9.86
C LYS A 105 -5.46 -16.19 -8.58
N LYS A 106 -5.32 -15.46 -7.46
CA LYS A 106 -6.00 -15.78 -6.19
C LYS A 106 -7.51 -15.57 -6.24
N MET A 107 -7.98 -14.67 -7.09
CA MET A 107 -9.40 -14.44 -7.37
C MET A 107 -10.00 -15.50 -8.31
N ASN A 108 -9.21 -16.50 -8.73
CA ASN A 108 -9.63 -17.62 -9.60
C ASN A 108 -10.16 -17.21 -10.98
N PHE A 109 -9.69 -16.08 -11.54
CA PHE A 109 -9.99 -15.74 -12.92
C PHE A 109 -9.35 -16.70 -13.93
N SER A 110 -9.95 -16.81 -15.12
CA SER A 110 -9.42 -17.62 -16.22
C SER A 110 -8.07 -17.08 -16.69
N SER A 111 -7.21 -17.95 -17.26
CA SER A 111 -5.87 -17.53 -17.73
C SER A 111 -5.94 -16.40 -18.77
N PHE A 112 -6.96 -16.40 -19.64
CA PHE A 112 -7.15 -15.35 -20.63
C PHE A 112 -7.39 -13.99 -19.95
N VAL A 113 -8.31 -13.93 -18.98
CA VAL A 113 -8.60 -12.70 -18.22
C VAL A 113 -7.39 -12.23 -17.42
N VAL A 114 -6.66 -13.15 -16.78
CA VAL A 114 -5.46 -12.80 -16.00
C VAL A 114 -4.39 -12.19 -16.90
N ILE A 115 -4.04 -12.85 -18.01
CA ILE A 115 -2.98 -12.38 -18.91
C ILE A 115 -3.40 -11.08 -19.62
N GLY A 116 -4.65 -11.00 -20.09
CA GLY A 116 -5.19 -9.79 -20.72
C GLY A 116 -5.16 -8.58 -19.79
N SER A 117 -5.66 -8.70 -18.56
CA SER A 117 -5.66 -7.61 -17.58
C SER A 117 -4.25 -7.19 -17.16
N VAL A 118 -3.33 -8.15 -16.99
CA VAL A 118 -1.93 -7.86 -16.64
C VAL A 118 -1.23 -7.14 -17.78
N LEU A 119 -1.45 -7.55 -19.04
CA LEU A 119 -0.89 -6.89 -20.21
C LEU A 119 -1.39 -5.44 -20.35
N ILE A 120 -2.70 -5.24 -20.20
CA ILE A 120 -3.31 -3.90 -20.22
C ILE A 120 -2.71 -3.04 -19.11
N PHE A 121 -2.60 -3.55 -17.89
CA PHE A 121 -2.00 -2.81 -16.77
C PHE A 121 -0.52 -2.46 -17.02
N ALA A 122 0.24 -3.40 -17.59
CA ALA A 122 1.68 -3.27 -17.79
C ALA A 122 2.07 -2.21 -18.83
N LEU A 123 1.31 -2.14 -19.93
CA LEU A 123 1.61 -1.28 -21.08
C LEU A 123 0.60 -0.14 -21.27
N HIS A 124 -0.19 0.19 -20.24
CA HIS A 124 -1.18 1.26 -20.35
C HIS A 124 -0.48 2.63 -20.54
N PRO A 125 -0.82 3.41 -21.60
CA PRO A 125 -0.14 4.69 -21.88
C PRO A 125 -0.18 5.70 -20.71
N LEU A 126 -1.29 5.74 -19.95
CA LEU A 126 -1.41 6.59 -18.75
C LEU A 126 -0.42 6.26 -17.61
N ARG A 127 0.39 5.19 -17.73
CA ARG A 127 1.43 4.86 -16.76
C ARG A 127 2.78 5.46 -17.11
N ILE A 128 2.93 6.08 -18.29
CA ILE A 128 4.21 6.65 -18.72
C ILE A 128 4.68 7.71 -17.73
N GLU A 129 3.82 8.65 -17.33
CA GLU A 129 4.17 9.68 -16.35
C GLU A 129 4.56 9.06 -15.00
N SER A 130 3.76 8.11 -14.49
CA SER A 130 4.03 7.46 -13.21
C SER A 130 5.33 6.64 -13.16
N VAL A 131 5.86 6.22 -14.32
CA VAL A 131 7.09 5.41 -14.40
C VAL A 131 8.29 6.28 -14.81
N ALA A 132 8.09 7.24 -15.71
CA ALA A 132 9.15 8.08 -16.24
C ALA A 132 9.56 9.19 -15.28
N TRP A 133 8.62 9.80 -14.56
CA TRP A 133 8.93 10.86 -13.59
C TRP A 133 9.40 10.24 -12.28
N ILE A 134 10.54 10.71 -11.77
CA ILE A 134 11.10 10.14 -10.56
C ILE A 134 10.21 10.50 -9.37
N SER A 135 9.71 11.73 -9.29
CA SER A 135 8.81 12.22 -8.24
C SER A 135 7.53 11.38 -8.05
N GLU A 136 7.15 10.59 -9.06
CA GLU A 136 6.02 9.68 -9.04
C GLU A 136 6.28 8.33 -8.35
N TRP A 137 7.41 8.16 -7.65
CA TRP A 137 7.58 6.99 -6.76
C TRP A 137 6.49 6.92 -5.69
N LYS A 138 5.87 8.04 -5.33
CA LYS A 138 4.66 8.06 -4.49
C LYS A 138 3.57 7.15 -5.04
N ASP A 139 3.35 7.13 -6.35
CA ASP A 139 2.33 6.32 -7.03
C ASP A 139 2.76 4.87 -7.17
N LEU A 140 4.03 4.63 -7.51
CA LEU A 140 4.58 3.29 -7.68
C LEU A 140 4.62 2.52 -6.34
N LEU A 141 5.10 3.16 -5.28
CA LEU A 141 5.19 2.59 -3.93
C LEU A 141 3.81 2.40 -3.32
N PHE A 142 2.92 3.39 -3.43
CA PHE A 142 1.51 3.24 -3.04
C PHE A 142 0.90 2.02 -3.71
N THR A 143 0.99 1.92 -5.04
CA THR A 143 0.41 0.81 -5.80
C THR A 143 1.01 -0.53 -5.34
N PHE A 144 2.32 -0.58 -5.11
CA PHE A 144 3.02 -1.78 -4.64
C PHE A 144 2.50 -2.26 -3.29
N PHE A 145 2.49 -1.40 -2.29
CA PHE A 145 2.01 -1.77 -0.96
C PHE A 145 0.51 -2.08 -0.98
N PHE A 146 -0.28 -1.34 -1.75
CA PHE A 146 -1.71 -1.57 -1.87
C PHE A 146 -2.02 -2.96 -2.46
N LEU A 147 -1.42 -3.31 -3.60
CA LEU A 147 -1.64 -4.59 -4.28
C LEU A 147 -1.12 -5.78 -3.46
N TRP A 148 0.03 -5.64 -2.81
CA TRP A 148 0.53 -6.67 -1.90
C TRP A 148 -0.33 -6.80 -0.65
N GLY A 149 -0.87 -5.70 -0.14
CA GLY A 149 -1.84 -5.69 0.94
C GLY A 149 -3.09 -6.51 0.61
N LEU A 150 -3.69 -6.32 -0.57
CA LEU A 150 -4.80 -7.15 -1.06
C LEU A 150 -4.40 -8.63 -1.18
N ASN A 151 -3.20 -8.90 -1.72
CA ASN A 151 -2.67 -10.24 -1.85
C ASN A 151 -2.52 -10.96 -0.50
N PHE A 152 -2.01 -10.28 0.52
CA PHE A 152 -1.86 -10.84 1.87
C PHE A 152 -3.20 -10.97 2.56
N TYR A 153 -4.12 -10.03 2.38
CA TYR A 153 -5.49 -10.13 2.87
C TYR A 153 -6.20 -11.39 2.35
N LEU A 154 -6.20 -11.63 1.03
CA LEU A 154 -6.79 -12.86 0.47
C LEU A 154 -6.12 -14.12 1.00
N THR A 155 -4.80 -14.08 1.17
CA THR A 155 -4.03 -15.22 1.70
C THR A 155 -4.36 -15.46 3.18
N TRP A 156 -4.55 -14.39 3.95
CA TRP A 156 -4.95 -14.45 5.35
C TRP A 156 -6.32 -15.09 5.48
N ILE A 157 -7.32 -14.67 4.71
CA ILE A 157 -8.66 -15.26 4.83
C ILE A 157 -8.65 -16.75 4.47
N ASN A 158 -7.83 -17.17 3.51
CA ASN A 158 -7.78 -18.57 3.09
C ASN A 158 -6.96 -19.46 4.02
N ARG A 159 -5.95 -18.92 4.71
CA ARG A 159 -5.02 -19.72 5.54
C ARG A 159 -5.17 -19.49 7.04
N GLU A 160 -5.88 -18.43 7.43
CA GLU A 160 -6.11 -17.99 8.82
C GLU A 160 -4.82 -17.83 9.66
N LYS A 161 -3.67 -17.56 9.03
CA LYS A 161 -2.39 -17.37 9.73
C LYS A 161 -2.15 -15.89 10.08
N VAL A 162 -1.81 -15.62 11.35
CA VAL A 162 -1.47 -14.27 11.87
C VAL A 162 -0.44 -13.55 11.01
N LYS A 163 0.57 -14.27 10.48
CA LYS A 163 1.60 -13.68 9.61
C LYS A 163 1.02 -12.87 8.45
N TYR A 164 -0.01 -13.40 7.77
CA TYR A 164 -0.60 -12.70 6.62
C TYR A 164 -1.49 -11.52 7.03
N LEU A 165 -2.11 -11.60 8.21
CA LEU A 165 -2.81 -10.46 8.81
C LEU A 165 -1.85 -9.31 9.10
N LEU A 166 -0.73 -9.59 9.76
CA LEU A 166 0.29 -8.59 10.07
C LEU A 166 0.88 -7.98 8.80
N LEU A 167 1.18 -8.81 7.79
CA LEU A 167 1.66 -8.31 6.51
C LEU A 167 0.62 -7.38 5.85
N TYR A 168 -0.66 -7.74 5.82
CA TYR A 168 -1.72 -6.85 5.32
C TYR A 168 -1.74 -5.50 6.06
N ILE A 169 -1.66 -5.50 7.39
CA ILE A 169 -1.69 -4.27 8.19
C ILE A 169 -0.47 -3.40 7.92
N ILE A 170 0.72 -3.99 7.84
CA ILE A 170 1.96 -3.28 7.50
C ILE A 170 1.85 -2.69 6.09
N MET A 171 1.36 -3.46 5.12
CA MET A 171 1.13 -2.97 3.76
C MET A 171 0.12 -1.80 3.72
N ALA A 172 -0.96 -1.86 4.51
CA ALA A 172 -1.94 -0.77 4.60
C ALA A 172 -1.30 0.53 5.10
N TRP A 173 -0.44 0.42 6.11
CA TRP A 173 0.30 1.55 6.64
C TRP A 173 1.28 2.13 5.63
N LEU A 174 2.14 1.28 5.03
CA LEU A 174 3.10 1.71 4.03
C LEU A 174 2.42 2.35 2.80
N SER A 175 1.28 1.80 2.38
CA SER A 175 0.44 2.35 1.31
C SER A 175 -0.07 3.75 1.66
N GLY A 176 -0.71 3.90 2.83
CA GLY A 176 -1.25 5.20 3.27
C GLY A 176 -0.20 6.28 3.51
N PHE A 177 1.03 5.90 3.86
CA PHE A 177 2.17 6.82 4.00
C PHE A 177 2.98 7.00 2.70
N SER A 178 2.60 6.32 1.62
CA SER A 178 3.14 6.55 0.28
C SER A 178 2.29 7.50 -0.55
N LYS A 179 0.97 7.44 -0.37
CA LYS A 179 0.00 8.35 -0.99
C LYS A 179 -1.29 8.36 -0.17
N VAL A 180 -1.98 9.51 -0.09
CA VAL A 180 -3.24 9.62 0.68
C VAL A 180 -4.30 8.62 0.26
N GLN A 181 -4.40 8.27 -1.03
CA GLN A 181 -5.32 7.25 -1.54
C GLN A 181 -5.05 5.86 -0.92
N GLY A 182 -3.83 5.61 -0.43
CA GLY A 182 -3.42 4.37 0.21
C GLY A 182 -4.19 4.02 1.48
N ILE A 183 -4.77 5.02 2.16
CA ILE A 183 -5.64 4.79 3.32
C ILE A 183 -6.88 3.97 2.96
N LEU A 184 -7.26 3.90 1.68
CA LEU A 184 -8.46 3.21 1.23
C LEU A 184 -8.32 1.69 1.12
N LEU A 185 -7.11 1.14 1.31
CA LEU A 185 -6.88 -0.30 1.21
C LEU A 185 -7.86 -1.15 2.05
N PRO A 186 -8.17 -0.81 3.32
CA PRO A 186 -9.13 -1.57 4.11
C PRO A 186 -10.54 -1.57 3.50
N PHE A 187 -10.96 -0.48 2.85
CA PHE A 187 -12.26 -0.44 2.16
C PHE A 187 -12.25 -1.31 0.90
N SER A 188 -11.14 -1.33 0.16
CA SER A 188 -10.98 -2.22 -0.99
C SER A 188 -11.01 -3.69 -0.61
N CYS A 189 -10.55 -4.07 0.59
CA CYS A 189 -10.73 -5.42 1.12
C CYS A 189 -12.21 -5.77 1.34
N ILE A 190 -13.05 -4.84 1.83
CA ILE A 190 -14.51 -5.05 1.96
C ILE A 190 -15.15 -5.26 0.58
N LEU A 191 -14.77 -4.42 -0.39
CA LEU A 191 -15.26 -4.53 -1.78
C LEU A 191 -14.81 -5.85 -2.43
N LEU A 192 -13.60 -6.30 -2.14
CA LEU A 192 -13.07 -7.57 -2.62
C LEU A 192 -13.85 -8.75 -2.05
N ASP A 193 -14.20 -8.72 -0.76
CA ASP A 193 -15.07 -9.71 -0.14
C ASP A 193 -16.47 -9.72 -0.77
N TYR A 194 -17.04 -8.54 -1.05
CA TYR A 194 -18.31 -8.40 -1.79
C TYR A 194 -18.21 -9.04 -3.18
N PHE A 195 -17.17 -8.68 -3.93
CA PHE A 195 -16.95 -9.15 -5.30
C PHE A 195 -16.74 -10.68 -5.37
N MET A 196 -16.08 -11.25 -4.36
CA MET A 196 -15.88 -12.70 -4.25
C MET A 196 -17.08 -13.45 -3.64
N TYR A 197 -18.26 -12.81 -3.57
CA TYR A 197 -19.49 -13.37 -3.01
C TYR A 197 -19.35 -13.90 -1.57
N ARG A 198 -18.47 -13.29 -0.77
CA ARG A 198 -18.26 -13.68 0.63
C ARG A 198 -19.26 -12.94 1.52
N ARG A 199 -19.66 -13.61 2.61
CA ARG A 199 -20.54 -12.99 3.61
C ARG A 199 -19.78 -11.93 4.39
N ILE A 200 -20.11 -10.66 4.16
CA ILE A 200 -19.56 -9.54 4.91
C ILE A 200 -20.19 -9.52 6.30
N ARG A 201 -19.38 -9.74 7.33
CA ARG A 201 -19.78 -9.65 8.73
C ARG A 201 -19.49 -8.25 9.24
N ILE A 202 -20.36 -7.69 10.09
CA ILE A 202 -20.14 -6.39 10.76
C ILE A 202 -18.76 -6.34 11.45
N LYS A 203 -18.33 -7.46 12.05
CA LYS A 203 -17.00 -7.57 12.67
C LYS A 203 -15.85 -7.27 11.70
N ALA A 204 -15.96 -7.70 10.43
CA ALA A 204 -14.94 -7.45 9.41
C ALA A 204 -14.90 -5.97 9.02
N ILE A 205 -16.07 -5.34 8.87
CA ILE A 205 -16.20 -3.90 8.61
C ILE A 205 -15.54 -3.11 9.74
N VAL A 206 -15.88 -3.41 11.00
CA VAL A 206 -15.29 -2.73 12.17
C VAL A 206 -13.77 -2.93 12.22
N PHE A 207 -13.27 -4.13 11.96
CA PHE A 207 -11.83 -4.37 11.89
C PHE A 207 -11.16 -3.50 10.81
N HIS A 208 -11.75 -3.37 9.62
CA HIS A 208 -11.19 -2.55 8.53
C HIS A 208 -11.26 -1.05 8.84
N LEU A 209 -12.31 -0.59 9.53
CA LEU A 209 -12.39 0.77 10.06
C LEU A 209 -11.30 1.06 11.09
N ILE A 210 -10.97 0.09 11.94
CA ILE A 210 -9.90 0.21 12.93
C ILE A 210 -8.52 0.31 12.25
N VAL A 211 -8.26 -0.52 11.22
CA VAL A 211 -7.03 -0.41 10.41
C VAL A 211 -6.97 0.94 9.70
N PHE A 212 -8.06 1.36 9.05
CA PHE A 212 -8.16 2.67 8.41
C PHE A 212 -7.83 3.82 9.38
N SER A 213 -8.47 3.80 10.56
CA SER A 213 -8.28 4.83 11.58
C SER A 213 -6.84 4.84 12.09
N TRP A 214 -6.24 3.67 12.29
CA TRP A 214 -4.84 3.60 12.70
C TRP A 214 -3.87 4.16 11.65
N VAL A 215 -4.06 3.82 10.37
CA VAL A 215 -3.25 4.41 9.28
C VAL A 215 -3.45 5.93 9.23
N LEU A 216 -4.69 6.42 9.33
CA LEU A 216 -5.01 7.84 9.29
C LEU A 216 -4.45 8.63 10.48
N LEU A 217 -4.30 8.02 11.65
CA LEU A 217 -3.96 8.74 12.89
C LEU A 217 -2.52 8.48 13.36
N SER A 218 -1.84 7.45 12.86
CA SER A 218 -0.52 7.07 13.38
C SER A 218 0.59 8.15 13.29
N SER A 219 0.48 9.13 12.39
CA SER A 219 1.44 10.25 12.29
C SER A 219 1.19 11.40 13.27
N HIS A 220 0.03 11.48 13.92
CA HIS A 220 -0.35 12.67 14.71
C HIS A 220 -0.60 12.35 16.19
N PHE A 221 -0.60 11.07 16.55
CA PHE A 221 -1.06 10.65 17.87
C PHE A 221 -0.01 9.87 18.68
N LYS A 222 -0.10 10.02 20.00
CA LYS A 222 0.74 9.35 21.00
C LYS A 222 0.57 7.82 20.94
N ILE A 223 1.56 7.09 21.46
CA ILE A 223 1.70 5.62 21.49
C ILE A 223 0.43 4.83 21.90
N TRP A 224 -0.48 5.48 22.63
CA TRP A 224 -1.76 4.96 23.10
C TRP A 224 -2.71 4.49 21.99
N TYR A 225 -2.68 5.09 20.79
CA TYR A 225 -3.51 4.66 19.67
C TYR A 225 -3.05 3.32 19.10
N SER A 226 -1.75 3.08 19.09
CA SER A 226 -1.18 1.77 18.73
C SER A 226 -1.55 0.72 19.77
N ALA A 227 -1.61 1.06 21.06
CA ALA A 227 -2.09 0.15 22.10
C ALA A 227 -3.58 -0.21 21.93
N LEU A 228 -4.45 0.77 21.64
CA LEU A 228 -5.87 0.53 21.34
C LEU A 228 -6.05 -0.33 20.08
N PHE A 229 -5.23 -0.08 19.05
CA PHE A 229 -5.21 -0.87 17.83
C PHE A 229 -4.81 -2.33 18.08
N ILE A 230 -3.75 -2.57 18.87
CA ILE A 230 -3.31 -3.91 19.27
C ILE A 230 -4.39 -4.61 20.11
N ALA A 231 -5.00 -3.91 21.06
CA ALA A 231 -6.09 -4.44 21.88
C ALA A 231 -7.30 -4.83 21.03
N ALA A 232 -7.65 -4.02 20.03
CA ALA A 232 -8.69 -4.35 19.06
C ALA A 232 -8.35 -5.60 18.24
N ILE A 233 -7.13 -5.71 17.70
CA ILE A 233 -6.67 -6.91 16.98
C ILE A 233 -6.79 -8.15 17.87
N TYR A 234 -6.29 -8.07 19.11
CA TYR A 234 -6.37 -9.17 20.07
C TYR A 234 -7.82 -9.58 20.32
N TYR A 235 -8.70 -8.61 20.57
CA TYR A 235 -10.12 -8.85 20.77
C TYR A 235 -10.79 -9.55 19.58
N PHE A 236 -10.50 -9.10 18.34
CA PHE A 236 -11.08 -9.69 17.13
C PHE A 236 -10.50 -11.07 16.79
N TYR A 237 -9.21 -11.30 17.04
CA TYR A 237 -8.53 -12.54 16.68
C TYR A 237 -8.86 -13.68 17.67
N PHE A 238 -8.95 -13.39 18.98
CA PHE A 238 -9.13 -14.42 20.00
C PHE A 238 -10.60 -14.69 20.38
N LYS A 239 -11.54 -13.80 20.07
CA LYS A 239 -12.97 -14.01 20.41
C LYS A 239 -13.79 -14.47 19.21
N LYS A 240 -13.84 -15.81 19.01
CA LYS A 240 -14.55 -16.46 17.87
C LYS A 240 -16.04 -16.12 17.77
N GLU A 241 -16.73 -15.85 18.88
CA GLU A 241 -18.16 -15.51 18.86
C GLU A 241 -18.47 -14.24 19.64
N ILE A 242 -19.30 -13.38 19.05
CA ILE A 242 -19.92 -12.26 19.77
C ILE A 242 -21.38 -12.65 19.92
N HIS A 243 -21.77 -13.07 21.12
CA HIS A 243 -23.14 -12.86 21.56
C HIS A 243 -23.31 -11.35 21.78
N VAL A 244 -24.18 -10.74 20.97
CA VAL A 244 -24.45 -9.28 20.93
C VAL A 244 -24.82 -8.71 22.31
N LYS A 245 -25.22 -9.55 23.28
CA LYS A 245 -25.49 -9.15 24.67
C LYS A 245 -24.28 -8.51 25.40
N TRP A 246 -23.03 -8.78 24.99
CA TRP A 246 -21.84 -8.16 25.63
C TRP A 246 -21.45 -6.78 25.05
N LEU A 247 -21.88 -6.44 23.83
CA LEU A 247 -21.59 -5.14 23.19
C LEU A 247 -22.26 -3.97 23.90
N ILE A 248 -23.34 -4.23 24.64
CA ILE A 248 -24.07 -3.23 25.43
C ILE A 248 -23.24 -2.76 26.63
N LYS A 249 -22.26 -3.55 27.10
CA LYS A 249 -21.39 -3.20 28.25
C LYS A 249 -20.19 -2.30 27.88
N PHE A 250 -19.84 -2.19 26.60
CA PHE A 250 -18.69 -1.41 26.11
C PHE A 250 -19.08 -0.15 25.31
N LYS A 251 -20.30 0.36 25.52
CA LYS A 251 -20.73 1.68 25.03
C LYS A 251 -19.65 2.77 25.17
N PRO A 252 -18.91 2.92 26.28
CA PRO A 252 -17.93 4.00 26.39
C PRO A 252 -16.74 3.85 25.45
N ALA A 253 -16.26 2.65 25.13
CA ALA A 253 -15.09 2.48 24.26
C ALA A 253 -15.41 2.72 22.78
N ILE A 254 -16.58 2.24 22.32
CA ILE A 254 -17.06 2.48 20.96
C ILE A 254 -17.46 3.96 20.81
N LEU A 255 -18.18 4.51 21.79
CA LEU A 255 -18.53 5.93 21.82
C LEU A 255 -17.26 6.80 21.89
N LEU A 256 -16.24 6.42 22.67
CA LEU A 256 -14.95 7.11 22.70
C LEU A 256 -14.24 7.03 21.35
N SER A 257 -14.23 5.88 20.66
CA SER A 257 -13.64 5.79 19.33
C SER A 257 -14.40 6.63 18.28
N ILE A 258 -15.73 6.69 18.35
CA ILE A 258 -16.57 7.51 17.47
C ILE A 258 -16.37 9.00 17.81
N ILE A 259 -16.36 9.36 19.09
CA ILE A 259 -16.10 10.72 19.58
C ILE A 259 -14.70 11.16 19.17
N VAL A 260 -13.68 10.31 19.31
CA VAL A 260 -12.31 10.60 18.88
C VAL A 260 -12.25 10.80 17.37
N VAL A 261 -12.95 9.98 16.57
CA VAL A 261 -13.03 10.19 15.11
C VAL A 261 -13.74 11.50 14.78
N ILE A 262 -14.88 11.82 15.42
CA ILE A 262 -15.62 13.07 15.20
C ILE A 262 -14.80 14.29 15.63
N ILE A 263 -14.15 14.24 16.80
CA ILE A 263 -13.26 15.28 17.30
C ILE A 263 -12.08 15.46 16.34
N THR A 264 -11.47 14.37 15.88
CA THR A 264 -10.34 14.45 14.93
C THR A 264 -10.80 15.08 13.61
N LEU A 265 -11.98 14.72 13.09
CA LEU A 265 -12.54 15.35 11.90
C LEU A 265 -12.87 16.83 12.14
N ALA A 266 -13.33 17.22 13.34
CA ALA A 266 -13.63 18.60 13.68
C ALA A 266 -12.38 19.49 13.83
N PHE A 267 -11.25 18.92 14.24
CA PHE A 267 -9.97 19.64 14.38
C PHE A 267 -9.13 19.65 13.10
N TYR A 268 -9.37 18.75 12.14
CA TYR A 268 -8.63 18.68 10.88
C TYR A 268 -9.08 19.73 9.83
N TYR A 269 -10.24 20.38 10.04
CA TYR A 269 -10.79 21.43 9.16
C TYR A 269 -10.60 22.86 9.71
N ARG A 270 -9.62 23.08 10.59
CA ARG A 270 -9.16 24.41 11.02
C ARG A 270 -7.67 24.53 10.78
#